data_AF-G5JAA9-F1
#
_entry.id   AF-G5JAA9-F1
#
_cell.length_a   1.000
_cell.length_b   1.000
_cell.length_c   1.000
_cell.angle_alpha   90.00
_cell.angle_beta   90.00
_cell.angle_gamma   90.00
#
_symmetry.space_group_name_H-M   'P 1'
#
loop_
_entity.id
_entity.type
_entity.pdbx_description
1 polymer ?
#
loop_
_entity_poly.entity_id
_entity_poly.type
_entity_poly.pdbx_seq_one_letter_code
_entity_poly.pdbx_strand_id
1 'polypeptide(L)'
;MKPVDFLLIIHPALAVIFVFPLIGIVSYYSWQTRQRRLALANKEKSKIPPIVGTEHVKIGRWLSTGVVAITLFGLAYPIGEDIIKKQLWGTNFFQFIFLILMFVLTAVSLYFLHNAREAKWRGIFATLTGMGIVILGCQDNVFRRTNEWYISHYYYGITAALLMIFSLAIVKDIYKDKSNRWRNAHIILNCFALLLFMGQGITGARDLLEIGKYKLGG
;
A
#
# COMPACT_ATOMS: atom_id res chain seq x y z
N MET A 1 -17.98 -22.47 -8.64
CA MET A 1 -16.72 -21.87 -8.11
C MET A 1 -16.08 -22.86 -7.16
N LYS A 2 -14.78 -23.11 -7.30
CA LYS A 2 -13.99 -23.91 -6.36
C LYS A 2 -13.63 -23.04 -5.14
N PRO A 3 -13.39 -23.62 -3.95
CA PRO A 3 -12.96 -22.86 -2.77
C PRO A 3 -11.70 -22.00 -3.01
N VAL A 4 -10.81 -22.42 -3.91
CA VAL A 4 -9.62 -21.66 -4.31
C VAL A 4 -9.96 -20.37 -5.08
N ASP A 5 -11.14 -20.29 -5.71
CA ASP A 5 -11.61 -19.10 -6.42
C ASP A 5 -12.04 -18.00 -5.43
N PHE A 6 -12.45 -18.38 -4.20
CA PHE A 6 -12.73 -17.40 -3.14
C PHE A 6 -11.46 -16.69 -2.68
N LEU A 7 -10.34 -17.39 -2.59
CA LEU A 7 -9.05 -16.81 -2.21
C LEU A 7 -8.57 -15.74 -3.22
N LEU A 8 -8.95 -15.87 -4.49
CA LEU A 8 -8.70 -14.86 -5.53
C LEU A 8 -9.44 -13.55 -5.23
N ILE A 9 -10.63 -13.61 -4.61
CA ILE A 9 -11.53 -12.47 -4.40
C ILE A 9 -11.33 -11.83 -3.02
N ILE A 10 -10.60 -12.47 -2.10
CA ILE A 10 -10.33 -11.87 -0.78
C ILE A 10 -9.62 -10.53 -0.90
N HIS A 11 -8.54 -10.45 -1.68
CA HIS A 11 -7.78 -9.20 -1.80
C HIS A 11 -8.60 -8.04 -2.42
N PRO A 12 -9.38 -8.21 -3.53
CA PRO A 12 -10.19 -7.12 -4.04
C PRO A 12 -11.38 -6.80 -3.12
N ALA A 13 -11.97 -7.77 -2.43
CA ALA A 13 -13.04 -7.52 -1.46
C ALA A 13 -12.53 -6.66 -0.30
N LEU A 14 -11.36 -6.98 0.26
CA LEU A 14 -10.72 -6.16 1.29
C LEU A 14 -10.38 -4.76 0.76
N ALA A 15 -9.95 -4.63 -0.50
CA ALA A 15 -9.64 -3.33 -1.09
C ALA A 15 -10.89 -2.44 -1.18
N VAL A 16 -12.02 -3.01 -1.60
CA VAL A 16 -13.31 -2.32 -1.70
C VAL A 16 -13.87 -1.95 -0.33
N ILE A 17 -13.81 -2.85 0.65
CA ILE A 17 -14.41 -2.62 1.98
C ILE A 17 -13.54 -1.69 2.83
N PHE A 18 -12.22 -1.73 2.68
CA PHE A 18 -11.30 -1.04 3.57
C PHE A 18 -10.51 0.09 2.89
N VAL A 19 -9.78 -0.20 1.81
CA VAL A 19 -8.84 0.77 1.21
C VAL A 19 -9.57 1.88 0.46
N PHE A 20 -10.55 1.55 -0.38
CA PHE A 20 -11.26 2.57 -1.18
C PHE A 20 -12.01 3.60 -0.32
N PRO A 21 -12.75 3.22 0.73
CA PRO A 21 -13.33 4.19 1.65
C PRO A 21 -12.28 5.07 2.33
N LEU A 22 -11.16 4.48 2.78
CA LEU A 22 -10.08 5.25 3.40
C LEU A 22 -9.44 6.26 2.44
N ILE A 23 -9.27 5.93 1.15
CA ILE A 23 -8.79 6.88 0.14
C ILE A 23 -9.72 8.10 0.05
N GLY A 24 -11.04 7.87 0.02
CA GLY A 24 -12.03 8.94 0.00
C GLY A 24 -11.94 9.83 1.24
N ILE A 25 -11.90 9.22 2.43
CA ILE A 25 -11.83 9.93 3.71
C ILE A 25 -10.53 10.74 3.84
N VAL A 26 -9.37 10.14 3.50
CA VAL A 26 -8.06 10.82 3.54
C VAL A 26 -8.03 11.99 2.56
N SER A 27 -8.56 11.83 1.36
CA SER A 27 -8.68 12.88 0.34
C SER A 27 -9.58 14.03 0.81
N TYR A 28 -10.70 13.71 1.46
CA TYR A 28 -11.58 14.71 2.04
C TYR A 28 -10.89 15.53 3.14
N TYR A 29 -10.22 14.87 4.09
CA TYR A 29 -9.48 15.58 5.15
C TYR A 29 -8.25 16.32 4.62
N SER A 30 -7.59 15.84 3.57
CA SER A 30 -6.46 16.55 2.95
C SER A 30 -6.93 17.87 2.33
N TRP A 31 -8.07 17.84 1.64
CA TRP A 31 -8.71 19.03 1.09
C TRP A 31 -9.11 20.02 2.18
N GLN A 32 -9.82 19.56 3.22
CA GLN A 32 -10.18 20.42 4.34
C GLN A 32 -8.96 21.05 5.02
N THR A 33 -7.90 20.27 5.23
CA THR A 33 -6.65 20.78 5.80
C THR A 33 -6.04 21.87 4.93
N ARG A 34 -6.06 21.72 3.60
CA ARG A 34 -5.61 22.75 2.65
C ARG A 34 -6.48 24.00 2.72
N GLN A 35 -7.80 23.86 2.62
CA GLN A 35 -8.73 24.99 2.64
C GLN A 35 -8.62 25.79 3.93
N ARG A 36 -8.46 25.11 5.08
CA ARG A 36 -8.22 25.77 6.36
C ARG A 36 -6.91 26.58 6.35
N ARG A 37 -5.81 26.01 5.85
CA ARG A 37 -4.53 26.73 5.76
C ARG A 37 -4.62 27.98 4.88
N LEU A 38 -5.32 27.91 3.76
CA LEU A 38 -5.51 29.05 2.86
C LEU A 38 -6.33 30.16 3.54
N ALA A 39 -7.45 29.82 4.19
CA ALA A 39 -8.23 30.80 4.94
C ALA A 39 -7.40 31.50 6.03
N LEU A 40 -6.62 30.73 6.79
CA LEU A 40 -5.74 31.30 7.82
C LEU A 40 -4.63 32.19 7.24
N ALA A 41 -4.06 31.82 6.10
CA ALA A 41 -3.07 32.66 5.40
C ALA A 41 -3.68 33.99 4.92
N ASN A 42 -4.95 33.97 4.52
CA ASN A 42 -5.71 35.16 4.13
C ASN A 42 -6.28 35.95 5.33
N LYS A 43 -5.97 35.55 6.57
CA LYS A 43 -6.54 36.12 7.82
C LYS A 43 -8.07 36.01 7.90
N GLU A 44 -8.67 35.05 7.21
CA GLU A 44 -10.10 34.78 7.22
C GLU A 44 -10.47 33.80 8.35
N LYS A 45 -11.69 33.94 8.90
CA LYS A 45 -12.22 32.97 9.86
C LYS A 45 -12.61 31.68 9.15
N SER A 46 -11.86 30.61 9.40
CA SER A 46 -12.18 29.29 8.84
C SER A 46 -13.30 28.60 9.63
N LYS A 47 -14.34 28.11 8.91
CA LYS A 47 -15.38 27.22 9.46
C LYS A 47 -14.90 25.78 9.67
N ILE A 48 -13.75 25.43 9.11
CA ILE A 48 -13.18 24.09 9.19
C ILE A 48 -12.47 23.94 10.55
N PRO A 49 -12.77 22.89 11.35
CA PRO A 49 -12.16 22.70 12.67
C PRO A 49 -10.62 22.59 12.63
N PRO A 50 -9.89 23.00 13.70
CA PRO A 50 -8.44 22.82 13.79
C PRO A 50 -7.97 21.35 13.73
N ILE A 51 -8.83 20.41 14.13
CA ILE A 51 -8.50 18.98 14.25
C ILE A 51 -8.41 18.24 12.90
N VAL A 52 -8.83 18.85 11.79
CA VAL A 52 -8.84 18.16 10.47
C VAL A 52 -7.47 17.67 10.03
N GLY A 53 -6.40 18.38 10.40
CA GLY A 53 -5.03 17.98 10.08
C GLY A 53 -4.58 16.75 10.86
N THR A 54 -5.00 16.61 12.11
CA THR A 54 -4.69 15.42 12.93
C THR A 54 -5.52 14.22 12.49
N GLU A 55 -6.79 14.42 12.12
CA GLU A 55 -7.63 13.36 11.55
C GLU A 55 -7.09 12.87 10.20
N HIS A 56 -6.64 13.78 9.32
CA HIS A 56 -5.97 13.40 8.08
C HIS A 56 -4.80 12.44 8.33
N VAL A 57 -3.93 12.74 9.30
CA VAL A 57 -2.78 11.88 9.63
C VAL A 57 -3.22 10.55 10.23
N LYS A 58 -4.22 10.56 11.13
CA LYS A 58 -4.74 9.34 11.76
C LYS A 58 -5.30 8.38 10.71
N ILE A 59 -6.18 8.85 9.83
CA ILE A 59 -6.75 8.03 8.76
C ILE A 59 -5.67 7.68 7.73
N GLY A 60 -4.75 8.60 7.42
CA GLY A 60 -3.61 8.34 6.55
C GLY A 60 -2.77 7.15 7.02
N ARG A 61 -2.55 7.02 8.33
CA ARG A 61 -1.87 5.85 8.91
C ARG A 61 -2.63 4.54 8.69
N TRP A 62 -3.95 4.57 8.85
CA TRP A 62 -4.81 3.42 8.56
C TRP A 62 -4.77 3.05 7.08
N LEU A 63 -4.86 4.03 6.19
CA LEU A 63 -4.76 3.82 4.73
C LEU A 63 -3.42 3.17 4.38
N SER A 64 -2.31 3.75 4.84
CA SER A 64 -0.97 3.21 4.53
C SER A 64 -0.78 1.79 5.06
N THR A 65 -1.28 1.50 6.27
CA THR A 65 -1.23 0.14 6.84
C THR A 65 -2.10 -0.83 6.06
N GLY A 66 -3.33 -0.42 5.71
CA GLY A 66 -4.28 -1.22 4.95
C GLY A 66 -3.75 -1.57 3.57
N VAL A 67 -3.12 -0.61 2.88
CA VAL A 67 -2.51 -0.83 1.56
C VAL A 67 -1.38 -1.87 1.67
N VAL A 68 -0.44 -1.71 2.60
CA VAL A 68 0.65 -2.69 2.79
C VAL A 68 0.10 -4.07 3.16
N ALA A 69 -0.87 -4.14 4.08
CA ALA A 69 -1.49 -5.39 4.49
C ALA A 69 -2.18 -6.10 3.31
N ILE A 70 -2.96 -5.38 2.50
CA ILE A 70 -3.62 -5.94 1.32
C ILE A 70 -2.61 -6.34 0.26
N THR A 71 -1.51 -5.60 0.08
CA THR A 71 -0.42 -6.03 -0.79
C THR A 71 0.16 -7.37 -0.33
N LEU A 72 0.41 -7.55 0.97
CA LEU A 72 0.86 -8.84 1.51
C LEU A 72 -0.18 -9.95 1.26
N PHE A 73 -1.47 -9.69 1.48
CA PHE A 73 -2.51 -10.68 1.16
C PHE A 73 -2.56 -11.02 -0.35
N GLY A 74 -2.43 -10.01 -1.21
CA GLY A 74 -2.40 -10.19 -2.66
C GLY A 74 -1.21 -11.02 -3.13
N LEU A 75 -0.05 -10.88 -2.49
CA LEU A 75 1.15 -11.68 -2.75
C LEU A 75 1.09 -13.07 -2.12
N ALA A 76 0.40 -13.23 -0.98
CA ALA A 76 0.30 -14.50 -0.27
C ALA A 76 -0.41 -15.58 -1.10
N TYR A 77 -1.40 -15.21 -1.92
CA TYR A 77 -2.09 -16.18 -2.78
C TYR A 77 -1.18 -16.84 -3.84
N PRO A 78 -0.55 -16.11 -4.78
CA PRO A 78 0.31 -16.73 -5.80
C PRO A 78 1.54 -17.42 -5.20
N ILE A 79 2.11 -16.88 -4.11
CA ILE A 79 3.25 -17.51 -3.43
C ILE A 79 2.82 -18.78 -2.70
N GLY A 80 1.68 -18.76 -2.00
CA GLY A 80 1.12 -19.92 -1.32
C GLY A 80 0.71 -21.03 -2.28
N GLU A 81 0.09 -20.68 -3.41
CA GLU A 81 -0.23 -21.61 -4.49
C GLU A 81 1.03 -22.33 -4.98
N ASP A 82 2.16 -21.62 -5.12
CA ASP A 82 3.42 -22.22 -5.53
C ASP A 82 4.05 -23.12 -4.48
N ILE A 83 4.05 -22.69 -3.21
CA ILE A 83 4.52 -23.49 -2.08
C ILE A 83 3.83 -24.85 -2.06
N ILE A 84 2.51 -24.86 -2.27
CA ILE A 84 1.69 -26.08 -2.30
C ILE A 84 1.99 -26.93 -3.53
N LYS A 85 1.96 -26.34 -4.73
CA LYS A 85 2.16 -27.08 -5.99
C LYS A 85 3.55 -27.71 -6.10
N LYS A 86 4.60 -26.99 -5.68
CA LYS A 86 5.98 -27.46 -5.74
C LYS A 86 6.42 -28.22 -4.48
N GLN A 87 5.53 -28.35 -3.49
CA GLN A 87 5.81 -28.97 -2.19
C GLN A 87 7.13 -28.46 -1.57
N LEU A 88 7.29 -27.14 -1.52
CA LEU A 88 8.57 -26.51 -1.16
C LEU A 88 9.08 -26.92 0.23
N TRP A 89 8.20 -27.35 1.14
CA TRP A 89 8.60 -27.89 2.44
C TRP A 89 9.47 -29.15 2.34
N GLY A 90 9.33 -29.95 1.27
CA GLY A 90 10.14 -31.14 1.03
C GLY A 90 11.20 -30.95 -0.05
N THR A 91 10.92 -30.14 -1.07
CA THR A 91 11.80 -30.00 -2.25
C THR A 91 12.82 -28.87 -2.11
N ASN A 92 12.48 -27.79 -1.41
CA ASN A 92 13.38 -26.65 -1.17
C ASN A 92 13.05 -25.95 0.15
N PHE A 93 13.42 -26.62 1.25
CA PHE A 93 13.07 -26.19 2.61
C PHE A 93 13.61 -24.79 2.96
N PHE A 94 14.78 -24.42 2.43
CA PHE A 94 15.34 -23.08 2.62
C PHE A 94 14.42 -22.01 2.02
N GLN A 95 14.00 -22.17 0.77
CA GLN A 95 13.08 -21.23 0.11
C GLN A 95 11.75 -21.15 0.86
N PHE A 96 11.22 -22.28 1.31
CA PHE A 96 9.98 -22.33 2.09
C PHE A 96 10.07 -21.48 3.37
N ILE A 97 11.11 -21.67 4.19
CA ILE A 97 11.33 -20.88 5.40
C ILE A 97 11.55 -19.40 5.06
N PHE A 98 12.38 -19.12 4.05
CA PHE A 98 12.70 -17.75 3.65
C PHE A 98 11.43 -16.97 3.30
N LEU A 99 10.52 -17.53 2.51
CA LEU A 99 9.27 -16.87 2.13
C LEU A 99 8.40 -16.54 3.34
N ILE A 100 8.21 -17.50 4.26
CA ILE A 100 7.43 -17.28 5.49
C ILE A 100 8.07 -16.17 6.35
N LEU A 101 9.38 -16.23 6.54
CA LEU A 101 10.11 -15.21 7.30
C LEU A 101 9.99 -13.84 6.65
N MET A 102 10.04 -13.73 5.32
CA MET A 102 9.88 -12.46 4.62
C MET A 102 8.50 -11.83 4.88
N PHE A 103 7.42 -12.61 4.90
CA PHE A 103 6.10 -12.10 5.29
C PHE A 103 6.09 -11.56 6.72
N VAL A 104 6.60 -12.33 7.68
CA VAL A 104 6.63 -11.97 9.10
C VAL A 104 7.49 -10.74 9.34
N LEU A 105 8.72 -10.72 8.81
CA LEU A 105 9.66 -9.61 8.97
C LEU A 105 9.15 -8.33 8.33
N THR A 106 8.43 -8.41 7.21
CA THR A 106 7.78 -7.25 6.58
C THR A 106 6.70 -6.66 7.49
N ALA A 107 5.82 -7.51 8.05
CA ALA A 107 4.76 -7.07 8.96
C ALA A 107 5.31 -6.47 10.26
N VAL A 108 6.33 -7.12 10.85
CA VAL A 108 7.02 -6.63 12.05
C VAL A 108 7.74 -5.31 11.78
N SER A 109 8.38 -5.16 10.61
CA SER A 109 9.02 -3.89 10.21
C SER A 109 8.00 -2.77 10.07
N LEU A 110 6.83 -3.04 9.49
CA LEU A 110 5.74 -2.06 9.40
C LEU A 110 5.24 -1.65 10.79
N TYR A 111 5.09 -2.61 11.71
CA TYR A 111 4.71 -2.33 13.09
C TYR A 111 5.74 -1.41 13.76
N PHE A 112 7.04 -1.70 13.63
CA PHE A 112 8.07 -0.84 14.18
C PHE A 112 8.15 0.53 13.51
N LEU A 113 7.84 0.64 12.22
CA LEU A 113 7.76 1.92 11.51
C LEU A 113 6.73 2.87 12.16
N HIS A 114 5.57 2.35 12.57
CA HIS A 114 4.55 3.15 13.28
C HIS A 114 5.02 3.65 14.65
N ASN A 115 5.85 2.87 15.33
CA ASN A 115 6.34 3.17 16.67
C ASN A 115 7.63 4.01 16.67
N ALA A 116 8.36 4.01 15.56
CA ALA A 116 9.66 4.66 15.45
C ALA A 116 9.56 6.18 15.62
N ARG A 117 10.36 6.70 16.57
CA ARG A 117 10.38 8.13 16.87
C ARG A 117 11.50 8.89 16.19
N GLU A 118 12.69 8.29 16.14
CA GLU A 118 13.90 8.83 15.54
C GLU A 118 13.84 8.76 14.00
N ALA A 119 14.44 9.74 13.31
CA ALA A 119 14.49 9.73 11.85
C ALA A 119 15.23 8.50 11.29
N LYS A 120 16.35 8.13 11.93
CA LYS A 120 17.15 6.96 11.54
C LYS A 120 16.31 5.67 11.57
N TRP A 121 15.60 5.41 12.67
CA TRP A 121 14.78 4.20 12.81
C TRP A 121 13.58 4.19 11.87
N ARG A 122 12.92 5.34 11.63
CA ARG A 122 11.85 5.43 10.62
C ARG A 122 12.35 5.08 9.24
N GLY A 123 13.53 5.59 8.85
CA GLY A 123 14.18 5.24 7.59
C GLY A 123 14.46 3.75 7.48
N ILE A 124 15.09 3.15 8.50
CA ILE A 124 15.43 1.72 8.52
C ILE A 124 14.16 0.86 8.37
N PHE A 125 13.14 1.07 9.20
CA PHE A 125 11.93 0.24 9.15
C PHE A 125 11.11 0.47 7.88
N ALA A 126 11.12 1.68 7.32
CA ALA A 126 10.52 1.96 6.02
C ALA A 126 11.23 1.19 4.90
N THR A 127 12.56 1.22 4.87
CA THR A 127 13.37 0.46 3.91
C THR A 127 13.14 -1.04 4.06
N LEU A 128 13.17 -1.59 5.27
CA LEU A 128 12.94 -3.02 5.51
C LEU A 128 11.53 -3.46 5.07
N THR A 129 10.51 -2.66 5.39
CA THR A 129 9.13 -2.93 4.96
C THR A 129 9.03 -2.89 3.42
N GLY A 130 9.61 -1.88 2.79
CA GLY A 130 9.60 -1.74 1.34
C GLY A 130 10.36 -2.86 0.62
N MET A 131 11.55 -3.21 1.11
CA MET A 131 12.34 -4.34 0.60
C MET A 131 11.55 -5.64 0.72
N GLY A 132 10.89 -5.88 1.85
CA GLY A 132 10.09 -7.06 2.06
C GLY A 132 8.98 -7.23 1.02
N ILE A 133 8.22 -6.16 0.75
CA ILE A 133 7.19 -6.14 -0.30
C ILE A 133 7.78 -6.40 -1.69
N VAL A 134 8.91 -5.76 -2.03
CA VAL A 134 9.55 -5.92 -3.35
C VAL A 134 10.10 -7.34 -3.53
N ILE A 135 10.78 -7.90 -2.51
CA ILE A 135 11.33 -9.25 -2.57
C ILE A 135 10.21 -10.28 -2.74
N LEU A 136 9.13 -10.16 -1.97
CA LEU A 136 7.95 -11.02 -2.12
C LEU A 136 7.27 -10.81 -3.48
N GLY A 137 7.17 -9.57 -3.95
CA GLY A 137 6.56 -9.26 -5.24
C GLY A 137 7.36 -9.79 -6.44
N CYS A 138 8.67 -9.95 -6.30
CA CYS A 138 9.55 -10.43 -7.36
C CYS A 138 9.67 -11.96 -7.44
N GLN A 139 8.93 -12.72 -6.63
CA GLN A 139 8.89 -14.18 -6.76
C GLN A 139 8.32 -14.60 -8.12
N ASP A 140 8.83 -15.70 -8.70
CA ASP A 140 8.57 -16.08 -10.09
C ASP A 140 7.09 -16.29 -10.42
N ASN A 141 6.30 -16.79 -9.46
CA ASN A 141 4.88 -17.08 -9.66
C ASN A 141 3.96 -15.88 -9.42
N VAL A 142 4.51 -14.72 -9.05
CA VAL A 142 3.75 -13.49 -8.97
C VAL A 142 3.55 -12.96 -10.39
N PHE A 143 2.29 -12.88 -10.82
CA PHE A 143 1.95 -12.31 -12.12
C PHE A 143 2.16 -10.78 -12.10
N ARG A 144 3.16 -10.32 -12.85
CA ARG A 144 3.60 -8.92 -12.84
C ARG A 144 3.22 -8.13 -14.10
N ARG A 145 2.89 -8.80 -15.21
CA ARG A 145 2.68 -8.17 -16.52
C ARG A 145 3.83 -7.21 -16.91
N THR A 146 5.07 -7.71 -16.84
CA THR A 146 6.29 -6.90 -17.02
C THR A 146 6.39 -6.22 -18.38
N ASN A 147 5.95 -6.90 -19.45
CA ASN A 147 5.99 -6.34 -20.81
C ASN A 147 5.03 -5.15 -21.00
N GLU A 148 4.03 -5.01 -20.13
CA GLU A 148 3.05 -3.91 -20.14
C GLU A 148 3.01 -3.25 -18.76
N TRP A 149 4.19 -3.04 -18.15
CA TRP A 149 4.32 -2.55 -16.78
C TRP A 149 3.53 -1.26 -16.51
N TYR A 150 3.37 -0.42 -17.54
CA TYR A 150 2.66 0.86 -17.48
C TYR A 150 1.14 0.71 -17.34
N ILE A 151 0.57 -0.48 -17.51
CA ILE A 151 -0.84 -0.84 -17.24
C ILE A 151 -0.93 -2.06 -16.29
N SER A 152 0.11 -2.32 -15.51
CA SER A 152 0.16 -3.48 -14.62
C SER A 152 -0.42 -3.17 -13.24
N HIS A 153 -1.37 -4.00 -12.81
CA HIS A 153 -1.91 -3.92 -11.46
C HIS A 153 -0.83 -4.13 -10.39
N TYR A 154 0.12 -5.04 -10.66
CA TYR A 154 1.24 -5.33 -9.77
C TYR A 154 2.13 -4.10 -9.58
N TYR A 155 2.63 -3.49 -10.67
CA TYR A 155 3.56 -2.37 -10.55
C TYR A 155 2.88 -1.15 -9.91
N TYR A 156 1.61 -0.92 -10.20
CA TYR A 156 0.83 0.13 -9.54
C TYR A 156 0.69 -0.13 -8.04
N GLY A 157 0.34 -1.36 -7.66
CA GLY A 157 0.18 -1.75 -6.26
C GLY A 157 1.46 -1.68 -5.44
N ILE A 158 2.57 -2.21 -5.96
CA ILE A 158 3.88 -2.13 -5.29
C ILE A 158 4.31 -0.67 -5.16
N THR A 159 4.18 0.13 -6.22
CA THR A 159 4.55 1.56 -6.17
C THR A 159 3.68 2.32 -5.16
N ALA A 160 2.36 2.09 -5.15
CA ALA A 160 1.45 2.69 -4.18
C ALA A 160 1.82 2.29 -2.74
N ALA A 161 2.12 1.02 -2.48
CA ALA A 161 2.55 0.54 -1.17
C ALA A 161 3.87 1.21 -0.70
N LEU A 162 4.86 1.34 -1.59
CA LEU A 162 6.11 2.03 -1.29
C LEU A 162 5.89 3.51 -0.97
N LEU A 163 5.01 4.19 -1.72
CA LEU A 163 4.63 5.58 -1.44
C LEU A 163 3.90 5.72 -0.10
N MET A 164 3.05 4.76 0.26
CA MET A 164 2.39 4.71 1.57
C MET A 164 3.39 4.52 2.72
N ILE A 165 4.35 3.61 2.57
CA ILE A 165 5.44 3.41 3.54
C ILE A 165 6.27 4.68 3.69
N PHE A 166 6.63 5.32 2.59
CA PHE A 166 7.35 6.59 2.61
C PHE A 166 6.54 7.67 3.31
N SER A 167 5.24 7.77 3.02
CA SER A 167 4.30 8.71 3.66
C SER A 167 4.31 8.56 5.18
N LEU A 168 4.28 7.33 5.70
CA LEU A 168 4.43 7.03 7.15
C LEU A 168 5.78 7.48 7.70
N ALA A 169 6.86 7.21 6.97
CA ALA A 169 8.21 7.50 7.42
C ALA A 169 8.45 9.00 7.63
N ILE A 170 7.90 9.85 6.76
CA ILE A 170 8.19 11.30 6.76
C ILE A 170 7.24 12.14 7.62
N VAL A 171 6.21 11.54 8.26
CA VAL A 171 5.17 12.31 8.98
C VAL A 171 5.78 13.33 9.95
N LYS A 172 6.76 12.93 10.78
CA LYS A 172 7.35 13.87 11.75
C LYS A 172 8.20 14.96 11.09
N ASP A 173 8.78 14.68 9.92
CA ASP A 173 9.62 15.64 9.20
C ASP A 173 8.74 16.74 8.57
N ILE A 174 7.52 16.40 8.13
CA ILE A 174 6.51 17.38 7.72
C ILE A 174 6.17 18.39 8.84
N TYR A 175 6.13 17.94 10.10
CA TYR A 175 5.84 18.80 11.24
C TYR A 175 7.04 19.62 11.70
N LYS A 176 8.25 19.06 11.62
CA LYS A 176 9.50 19.76 12.02
C LYS A 176 9.96 20.78 10.98
N ASP A 177 9.63 20.56 9.71
CA ASP A 177 10.08 21.37 8.60
C ASP A 177 9.28 22.67 8.45
N LYS A 178 9.93 23.79 8.76
CA LYS A 178 9.37 25.14 8.59
C LYS A 178 9.39 25.62 7.14
N SER A 179 10.18 25.00 6.26
CA SER A 179 10.30 25.38 4.85
C SER A 179 9.23 24.75 3.94
N ASN A 180 8.35 23.90 4.49
CA ASN A 180 7.31 23.15 3.77
C ASN A 180 7.82 22.21 2.67
N ARG A 181 9.13 21.94 2.57
CA ARG A 181 9.72 21.01 1.60
C ARG A 181 9.12 19.60 1.73
N TRP A 182 9.09 19.05 2.95
CA TRP A 182 8.54 17.70 3.18
C TRP A 182 7.03 17.66 2.96
N ARG A 183 6.33 18.75 3.26
CA ARG A 183 4.89 18.87 2.98
C ARG A 183 4.61 18.84 1.49
N ASN A 184 5.37 19.60 0.69
CA ASN A 184 5.22 19.65 -0.75
C ASN A 184 5.56 18.29 -1.39
N ALA A 185 6.65 17.66 -0.95
CA ALA A 185 7.00 16.31 -1.38
C ALA A 185 5.86 15.31 -1.09
N HIS A 186 5.32 15.34 0.14
CA HIS A 186 4.18 14.51 0.51
C HIS A 186 2.95 14.75 -0.38
N ILE A 187 2.60 16.01 -0.67
CA ILE A 187 1.45 16.34 -1.52
C ILE A 187 1.65 15.78 -2.93
N ILE A 188 2.80 16.06 -3.56
CA ILE A 188 3.10 15.61 -4.93
C ILE A 188 3.02 14.07 -5.02
N LEU A 189 3.70 13.39 -4.10
CA LEU A 189 3.76 11.93 -4.08
C LEU A 189 2.40 11.28 -3.78
N ASN A 190 1.57 11.89 -2.92
CA ASN A 190 0.24 11.35 -2.64
C ASN A 190 -0.78 11.67 -3.75
N CYS A 191 -0.62 12.77 -4.49
CA CYS A 191 -1.38 12.97 -5.73
C CYS A 191 -1.04 11.88 -6.75
N PHE A 192 0.24 11.53 -6.90
CA PHE A 192 0.65 10.41 -7.75
C PHE A 192 0.10 9.08 -7.23
N ALA A 193 0.15 8.82 -5.93
CA ALA A 193 -0.44 7.62 -5.32
C ALA A 193 -1.96 7.53 -5.56
N LEU A 194 -2.69 8.64 -5.51
CA LEU A 194 -4.12 8.67 -5.81
C LEU A 194 -4.41 8.23 -7.25
N LEU A 195 -3.60 8.69 -8.22
CA LEU A 195 -3.71 8.23 -9.62
C LEU A 195 -3.43 6.74 -9.75
N LEU A 196 -2.42 6.22 -9.03
CA LEU A 196 -2.13 4.78 -9.00
C LEU A 196 -3.31 3.98 -8.42
N PHE A 197 -3.95 4.44 -7.35
CA PHE A 197 -5.13 3.76 -6.79
C PHE A 197 -6.31 3.73 -7.78
N MET A 198 -6.56 4.84 -8.48
CA MET A 198 -7.57 4.87 -9.55
C MET A 198 -7.23 3.87 -10.66
N GLY A 199 -5.96 3.84 -11.08
CA GLY A 199 -5.44 2.87 -12.04
C GLY A 199 -5.57 1.42 -11.54
N GLN A 200 -5.36 1.15 -10.25
CA GLN A 200 -5.54 -0.17 -9.66
C GLN A 200 -7.00 -0.62 -9.69
N GLY A 201 -7.96 0.27 -9.52
CA GLY A 201 -9.39 -0.04 -9.67
C GLY A 201 -9.71 -0.57 -11.08
N ILE A 202 -9.12 0.03 -12.12
CA ILE A 202 -9.32 -0.37 -13.52
C ILE A 202 -8.55 -1.66 -13.82
N THR A 203 -7.24 -1.67 -13.57
CA THR A 203 -6.34 -2.80 -13.89
C THR A 203 -6.66 -4.04 -13.07
N GLY A 204 -7.12 -3.89 -11.83
CA GLY A 204 -7.54 -5.00 -10.98
C GLY A 204 -8.80 -5.69 -11.49
N ALA A 205 -9.81 -4.91 -11.92
CA ALA A 205 -10.99 -5.46 -12.57
C ALA A 205 -10.65 -6.20 -13.86
N ARG A 206 -9.75 -5.63 -14.69
CA ARG A 206 -9.23 -6.30 -15.90
C ARG A 206 -8.54 -7.62 -15.55
N ASP A 207 -7.59 -7.60 -14.63
CA ASP A 207 -6.79 -8.79 -14.30
C ASP A 207 -7.68 -9.89 -13.69
N LEU A 208 -8.70 -9.56 -12.90
CA LEU A 208 -9.71 -10.53 -12.44
C LEU A 208 -10.49 -11.16 -13.60
N LEU A 209 -10.89 -10.37 -14.61
CA LEU A 209 -11.57 -10.89 -15.80
C LEU A 209 -10.66 -11.80 -16.62
N GLU A 210 -9.39 -11.43 -16.81
CA GLU A 210 -8.42 -12.23 -17.57
C GLU A 210 -8.08 -13.54 -16.85
N ILE A 211 -7.82 -13.50 -15.54
CA ILE A 211 -7.56 -14.70 -14.73
C ILE A 211 -8.80 -15.59 -14.71
N GLY A 212 -10.00 -15.00 -14.57
CA GLY A 212 -11.26 -15.72 -14.62
C GLY A 212 -11.48 -16.45 -15.94
N LYS A 213 -11.28 -15.77 -17.08
CA LYS A 213 -11.36 -16.38 -18.42
C LYS A 213 -10.38 -17.55 -18.57
N TYR A 214 -9.12 -17.36 -18.17
CA TYR A 214 -8.08 -18.39 -18.29
C TYR A 214 -8.36 -19.63 -17.40
N LYS A 215 -8.82 -19.43 -16.16
CA LYS A 215 -9.08 -20.54 -15.22
C LYS A 215 -10.42 -21.25 -15.45
N LEU A 216 -11.40 -20.61 -16.09
CA LEU A 216 -12.75 -21.16 -16.30
C LEU A 216 -12.97 -21.70 -17.73
N GLY A 217 -11.96 -21.69 -18.59
CA GLY A 217 -12.03 -22.30 -19.93
C GLY A 217 -12.85 -21.49 -20.93
N GLY A 218 -12.67 -20.16 -20.93
CA GLY A 218 -13.19 -19.29 -21.99
C GLY A 218 -12.53 -19.53 -23.35
#